data_AF-A0AAJ3V9V8-F1
#
_entry.id   AF-A0AAJ3V9V8-F1
#
_cell.length_a   1.000
_cell.length_b   1.000
_cell.length_c   1.000
_cell.angle_alpha   90.00
_cell.angle_beta   90.00
_cell.angle_gamma   90.00
#
_symmetry.space_group_name_H-M   'P 1'
#
loop_
_entity.id
_entity.type
_entity.pdbx_description
1 polymer ?
#
loop_
_entity_poly.entity_id
_entity_poly.type
_entity_poly.pdbx_seq_one_letter_code
_entity_poly.pdbx_strand_id
1 'polypeptide(L)'
;MASPIVLPLNAAATVAGVGAVAHGGYVWDKSIQNAQDTLQKIQSSDIAFNKAKDLAGVPMSQQPTRQWQVGDDIPKKGYESKNYEYSANHAQHGRYYEYDTPQGKRVIFEHINDGVLHTHAGIPKDGANPYTSDFKKERYSNIYGFNNDHHTYYNK
;
A
#
# COMPACT_ATOMS: atom_id res chain seq x y z
N MET A 1 -17.42 39.64 -12.15
CA MET A 1 -17.59 38.30 -12.75
C MET A 1 -16.84 37.33 -11.85
N ALA A 2 -17.57 36.54 -11.06
CA ALA A 2 -17.07 35.83 -9.90
C ALA A 2 -16.50 34.44 -10.25
N SER A 3 -15.37 34.10 -9.65
CA SER A 3 -14.77 32.75 -9.71
C SER A 3 -15.52 31.78 -8.78
N PRO A 4 -15.77 30.52 -9.19
CA PRO A 4 -16.30 29.52 -8.28
C PRO A 4 -15.23 29.03 -7.31
N ILE A 5 -15.60 29.03 -6.03
CA ILE A 5 -14.83 28.57 -4.88
C ILE A 5 -14.81 27.04 -4.87
N VAL A 6 -13.62 26.45 -4.74
CA VAL A 6 -13.42 25.02 -4.46
C VAL A 6 -13.50 24.80 -2.95
N LEU A 7 -14.26 23.80 -2.50
CA LEU A 7 -14.10 23.19 -1.18
C LEU A 7 -13.86 21.68 -1.32
N PRO A 8 -12.91 21.12 -0.55
CA PRO A 8 -12.49 19.73 -0.64
C PRO A 8 -13.53 18.79 0.01
N LEU A 9 -13.81 17.68 -0.67
CA LEU A 9 -14.66 16.61 -0.14
C LEU A 9 -13.87 15.80 0.91
N ASN A 10 -13.72 16.36 2.11
CA ASN A 10 -13.42 15.57 3.30
C ASN A 10 -14.68 14.73 3.58
N ALA A 11 -14.72 13.52 3.02
CA ALA A 11 -15.65 12.49 3.46
C ALA A 11 -15.19 11.98 4.83
N ALA A 12 -15.45 12.77 5.88
CA ALA A 12 -15.49 12.24 7.23
C ALA A 12 -16.65 11.24 7.27
N ALA A 13 -16.33 9.95 7.17
CA ALA A 13 -17.26 8.87 7.48
C ALA A 13 -17.57 8.94 8.98
N THR A 14 -18.52 9.81 9.35
CA THR A 14 -19.12 9.82 10.68
C THR A 14 -20.05 8.62 10.73
N VAL A 15 -19.52 7.49 11.20
CA VAL A 15 -20.38 6.41 11.71
C VAL A 15 -21.00 6.95 12.99
N ALA A 16 -22.28 7.32 12.90
CA ALA A 16 -23.13 7.54 14.04
C ALA A 16 -23.35 6.20 14.76
N GLY A 17 -22.44 5.84 15.66
CA GLY A 17 -22.62 4.77 16.62
C GLY A 17 -23.42 5.26 17.81
N VAL A 18 -24.75 5.04 17.77
CA VAL A 18 -25.63 5.21 18.94
C VAL A 18 -25.17 4.27 20.05
N GLY A 19 -24.92 4.81 21.24
CA GLY A 19 -24.65 4.01 22.43
C GLY A 19 -24.03 4.77 23.58
N ALA A 20 -24.74 5.75 24.15
CA ALA A 20 -24.39 6.31 25.44
C ALA A 20 -24.66 5.27 26.54
N VAL A 21 -23.62 4.63 27.09
CA VAL A 21 -23.68 4.04 28.44
C VAL A 21 -22.33 4.27 29.13
N ALA A 22 -22.37 5.09 30.17
CA ALA A 22 -21.29 5.25 31.12
C ALA A 22 -21.09 3.92 31.88
N HIS A 23 -19.88 3.35 31.85
CA HIS A 23 -19.26 2.59 32.95
C HIS A 23 -17.90 2.00 32.52
N GLY A 24 -16.82 2.43 33.17
CA GLY A 24 -15.57 1.66 33.32
C GLY A 24 -14.55 1.72 32.19
N GLY A 25 -13.40 2.36 32.44
CA GLY A 25 -12.29 2.50 31.50
C GLY A 25 -11.68 1.19 30.96
N TYR A 26 -11.99 0.03 31.54
CA TYR A 26 -11.52 -1.28 31.05
C TYR A 26 -12.31 -1.81 29.83
N VAL A 27 -13.53 -1.29 29.60
CA VAL A 27 -14.38 -1.68 28.47
C VAL A 27 -14.05 -0.85 27.22
N TRP A 28 -13.54 0.37 27.41
CA TRP A 28 -13.16 1.29 26.33
C TRP A 28 -12.02 0.73 25.48
N ASP A 29 -10.94 0.26 26.11
CA ASP A 29 -9.81 -0.33 25.39
C ASP A 29 -10.24 -1.52 24.53
N LYS A 30 -11.05 -2.43 25.07
CA LYS A 30 -11.60 -3.56 24.29
C LYS A 30 -12.52 -3.12 23.16
N SER A 31 -13.33 -2.08 23.37
CA SER A 31 -14.21 -1.56 22.32
C SER A 31 -13.45 -0.86 21.19
N ILE A 32 -12.37 -0.14 21.52
CA ILE A 32 -11.46 0.47 20.53
C ILE A 32 -10.71 -0.61 19.77
N GLN A 33 -10.14 -1.60 20.47
CA GLN A 33 -9.44 -2.70 19.84
C GLN A 33 -10.39 -3.51 18.94
N ASN A 34 -11.60 -3.82 19.41
CA ASN A 34 -12.61 -4.50 18.58
C ASN A 34 -13.04 -3.67 17.36
N ALA A 35 -13.12 -2.35 17.48
CA ALA A 35 -13.41 -1.47 16.34
C ALA A 35 -12.23 -1.44 15.35
N GLN A 36 -10.99 -1.38 15.83
CA GLN A 36 -9.78 -1.46 15.01
C GLN A 36 -9.67 -2.82 14.32
N ASP A 37 -9.89 -3.92 15.03
CA ASP A 37 -9.88 -5.28 14.50
C ASP A 37 -10.99 -5.50 13.47
N THR A 38 -12.19 -4.93 13.70
CA THR A 38 -13.30 -4.99 12.75
C THR A 38 -12.99 -4.16 11.50
N LEU A 39 -12.38 -2.99 11.65
CA LEU A 39 -11.93 -2.18 10.51
C LEU A 39 -10.82 -2.87 9.71
N GLN A 40 -9.86 -3.54 10.36
CA GLN A 40 -8.87 -4.38 9.70
C GLN A 40 -9.51 -5.58 9.00
N LYS A 41 -10.53 -6.20 9.61
CA LYS A 41 -11.25 -7.34 9.02
C LYS A 41 -12.07 -6.96 7.78
N ILE A 42 -12.47 -5.70 7.65
CA ILE A 42 -13.23 -5.16 6.50
C ILE A 42 -12.29 -4.54 5.44
N GLN A 43 -10.98 -4.42 5.71
CA GLN A 43 -10.03 -3.95 4.69
C GLN A 43 -9.93 -4.99 3.56
N SER A 44 -10.43 -4.60 2.39
CA SER A 44 -10.24 -5.33 1.13
C SER A 44 -8.87 -4.99 0.53
N SER A 45 -8.39 -5.83 -0.39
CA SER A 45 -7.18 -5.57 -1.19
C SER A 45 -7.21 -4.16 -1.81
N ASP A 46 -8.35 -3.71 -2.31
CA ASP A 46 -8.50 -2.37 -2.89
C ASP A 46 -8.23 -1.24 -1.88
N ILE A 47 -8.69 -1.39 -0.63
CA ILE A 47 -8.45 -0.39 0.43
C ILE A 47 -6.96 -0.36 0.78
N ALA A 48 -6.33 -1.53 0.91
CA ALA A 48 -4.91 -1.63 1.20
C ALA A 48 -4.06 -1.00 0.10
N PHE A 49 -4.36 -1.35 -1.15
CA PHE A 49 -3.70 -0.81 -2.32
C PHE A 49 -3.85 0.71 -2.43
N ASN A 50 -5.07 1.22 -2.25
CA ASN A 50 -5.33 2.67 -2.28
C ASN A 50 -4.56 3.39 -1.16
N LYS A 51 -4.50 2.83 0.05
CA LYS A 51 -3.69 3.41 1.13
C LYS A 51 -2.21 3.46 0.78
N ALA A 52 -1.67 2.41 0.15
CA ALA A 52 -0.29 2.44 -0.32
C ALA A 52 -0.05 3.51 -1.40
N LYS A 53 -1.01 3.71 -2.32
CA LYS A 53 -0.97 4.81 -3.30
C LYS A 53 -0.99 6.18 -2.63
N ASP A 54 -1.84 6.37 -1.63
CA ASP A 54 -1.94 7.62 -0.88
C ASP A 54 -0.61 7.98 -0.19
N LEU A 55 0.00 7.00 0.50
CA LEU A 55 1.33 7.14 1.10
C LEU A 55 2.41 7.50 0.07
N ALA A 56 2.32 6.93 -1.13
CA ALA A 56 3.27 7.18 -2.21
C ALA A 56 3.05 8.53 -2.92
N GLY A 57 1.93 9.21 -2.68
CA GLY A 57 1.51 10.39 -3.43
C GLY A 57 1.07 10.07 -4.86
N VAL A 58 0.64 8.83 -5.13
CA VAL A 58 0.16 8.39 -6.44
C VAL A 58 -1.37 8.60 -6.51
N PRO A 59 -1.88 9.39 -7.47
CA PRO A 59 -3.32 9.54 -7.67
C PRO A 59 -4.03 8.20 -7.85
N MET A 60 -5.20 8.04 -7.21
CA MET A 60 -5.98 6.80 -7.28
C MET A 60 -6.35 6.42 -8.72
N SER A 61 -6.58 7.40 -9.60
CA SER A 61 -6.86 7.21 -11.03
C SER A 61 -5.64 6.85 -11.87
N GLN A 62 -4.41 7.12 -11.39
CA GLN A 62 -3.20 6.86 -12.15
C GLN A 62 -3.00 5.35 -12.32
N GLN A 63 -2.76 4.95 -13.58
CA GLN A 63 -2.39 3.58 -13.95
C GLN A 63 -0.88 3.38 -13.81
N PRO A 64 -0.42 2.16 -13.48
CA PRO A 64 1.00 1.85 -13.39
C PRO A 64 1.65 1.97 -14.77
N THR A 65 2.86 2.51 -14.81
CA THR A 65 3.68 2.59 -16.02
C THR A 65 4.34 1.24 -16.33
N ARG A 66 4.54 0.41 -15.29
CA ARG A 66 5.05 -0.96 -15.40
C ARG A 66 4.49 -1.83 -14.28
N GLN A 67 4.28 -3.10 -14.60
CA GLN A 67 3.90 -4.11 -13.61
C GLN A 67 4.67 -5.42 -13.87
N TRP A 68 5.03 -6.11 -12.79
CA TRP A 68 5.62 -7.45 -12.86
C TRP A 68 5.30 -8.25 -11.60
N GLN A 69 5.43 -9.57 -11.73
CA GLN A 69 5.33 -10.50 -10.62
C GLN A 69 6.71 -11.01 -10.24
N VAL A 70 6.95 -11.18 -8.95
CA VAL A 70 8.09 -11.93 -8.43
C VAL A 70 7.58 -13.22 -7.80
N GLY A 71 8.21 -14.33 -8.12
CA GLY A 71 7.83 -15.66 -7.59
C GLY A 71 8.95 -16.69 -7.75
N ASP A 72 8.66 -17.95 -7.47
CA ASP A 72 9.62 -19.07 -7.50
C ASP A 72 9.36 -20.11 -8.60
N ASP A 73 8.66 -19.76 -9.68
CA ASP A 73 8.49 -20.59 -10.87
C ASP A 73 9.84 -21.09 -11.43
N ILE A 74 10.21 -22.33 -11.12
CA ILE A 74 11.47 -22.95 -11.55
C ILE A 74 11.69 -22.88 -13.07
N PRO A 75 10.66 -23.09 -13.94
CA PRO A 75 10.85 -22.98 -15.38
C PRO A 75 11.23 -21.57 -15.86
N LYS A 76 10.99 -20.52 -15.06
CA LYS A 76 11.32 -19.13 -15.38
C LYS A 76 12.65 -18.68 -14.77
N LYS A 77 13.32 -19.55 -14.01
CA LYS A 77 14.62 -19.25 -13.40
C LYS A 77 15.68 -19.03 -14.49
N GLY A 78 16.38 -17.89 -14.43
CA GLY A 78 17.42 -17.53 -15.40
C GLY A 78 16.91 -16.96 -16.72
N TYR A 79 15.60 -16.85 -16.92
CA TYR A 79 15.01 -16.21 -18.09
C TYR A 79 14.73 -14.74 -17.81
N GLU A 80 15.20 -13.86 -18.70
CA GLU A 80 14.80 -12.46 -18.67
C GLU A 80 13.34 -12.34 -19.15
N SER A 81 12.46 -11.99 -18.22
CA SER A 81 11.05 -11.73 -18.51
C SER A 81 10.69 -10.28 -18.24
N LYS A 82 9.85 -9.70 -19.11
CA LYS A 82 9.35 -8.33 -18.94
C LYS A 82 8.43 -8.21 -17.73
N ASN A 83 7.62 -9.23 -17.46
CA ASN A 83 6.55 -9.22 -16.46
C ASN A 83 6.77 -10.21 -15.31
N TYR A 84 7.93 -10.86 -15.25
CA TYR A 84 8.25 -11.82 -14.20
C TYR A 84 9.71 -11.70 -13.76
N GLU A 85 9.98 -11.92 -12.47
CA GLU A 85 11.31 -12.09 -11.91
C GLU A 85 11.32 -13.33 -11.01
N TYR A 86 12.32 -14.19 -11.18
CA TYR A 86 12.49 -15.33 -10.29
C TYR A 86 13.19 -14.89 -9.00
N SER A 87 12.64 -15.27 -7.85
CA SER A 87 13.32 -15.19 -6.56
C SER A 87 13.00 -16.41 -5.71
N ALA A 88 14.03 -17.03 -5.13
CA ALA A 88 13.85 -18.07 -4.11
C ALA A 88 13.44 -17.50 -2.74
N ASN A 89 13.47 -16.18 -2.58
CA ASN A 89 13.09 -15.52 -1.33
C ASN A 89 11.60 -15.16 -1.34
N HIS A 90 10.81 -15.88 -0.55
CA HIS A 90 9.36 -15.70 -0.44
C HIS A 90 8.95 -14.30 0.05
N ALA A 91 9.80 -13.62 0.83
CA ALA A 91 9.56 -12.24 1.27
C ALA A 91 9.62 -11.21 0.11
N GLN A 92 9.99 -11.63 -1.11
CA GLN A 92 9.94 -10.79 -2.30
C GLN A 92 8.78 -11.17 -3.22
N HIS A 93 7.99 -12.19 -2.88
CA HIS A 93 6.95 -12.70 -3.77
C HIS A 93 5.72 -11.82 -3.77
N GLY A 94 5.24 -11.50 -4.96
CA GLY A 94 4.05 -10.69 -5.13
C GLY A 94 4.04 -9.87 -6.40
N ARG A 95 3.15 -8.87 -6.42
CA ARG A 95 2.93 -8.00 -7.58
C ARG A 95 3.45 -6.60 -7.32
N TYR A 96 4.25 -6.13 -8.27
CA TYR A 96 4.85 -4.81 -8.24
C TYR A 96 4.17 -3.92 -9.28
N TYR A 97 3.89 -2.69 -8.87
CA TYR A 97 3.22 -1.67 -9.68
C TYR A 97 4.05 -0.40 -9.60
N GLU A 98 4.73 -0.06 -10.69
CA GLU A 98 5.57 1.14 -10.79
C GLU A 98 4.77 2.31 -11.35
N TYR A 99 5.07 3.50 -10.84
CA TYR A 99 4.44 4.76 -11.22
C TYR A 99 5.49 5.83 -11.40
N ASP A 100 5.34 6.64 -12.44
CA ASP A 100 6.06 7.89 -12.57
C ASP A 100 5.24 9.01 -11.92
N THR A 101 5.82 9.72 -10.95
CA THR A 101 5.17 10.85 -10.27
C THR A 101 6.01 12.12 -10.41
N PRO A 102 5.44 13.31 -10.18
CA PRO A 102 6.21 14.56 -10.14
C PRO A 102 7.37 14.54 -9.12
N GLN A 103 7.30 13.67 -8.10
CA GLN A 103 8.31 13.51 -7.05
C GLN A 103 9.24 12.32 -7.33
N GLY A 104 9.26 11.82 -8.57
CA GLY A 104 10.03 10.66 -9.02
C GLY A 104 9.23 9.36 -9.03
N LYS A 105 9.92 8.27 -9.31
CA LYS A 105 9.33 6.94 -9.39
C LYS A 105 8.81 6.49 -8.02
N ARG A 106 7.72 5.74 -8.04
CA ARG A 106 7.11 5.07 -6.89
C ARG A 106 6.82 3.63 -7.26
N VAL A 107 6.86 2.73 -6.29
CA VAL A 107 6.42 1.36 -6.46
C VAL A 107 5.44 0.99 -5.36
N ILE A 108 4.33 0.36 -5.73
CA ILE A 108 3.44 -0.31 -4.79
C ILE A 108 3.72 -1.81 -4.90
N PHE A 109 3.97 -2.46 -3.77
CA PHE A 109 4.22 -3.89 -3.70
C PHE A 109 3.09 -4.56 -2.93
N GLU A 110 2.41 -5.50 -3.57
CA GLU A 110 1.43 -6.39 -2.97
C GLU A 110 2.06 -7.77 -2.75
N HIS A 111 2.21 -8.16 -1.49
CA HIS A 111 2.65 -9.50 -1.11
C HIS A 111 1.51 -10.51 -1.26
N ILE A 112 1.80 -11.65 -1.91
CA ILE A 112 0.78 -12.68 -2.20
C ILE A 112 1.14 -14.08 -1.69
N ASN A 113 2.38 -14.29 -1.21
CA ASN A 113 2.90 -15.63 -0.92
C ASN A 113 3.88 -15.71 0.28
N ASP A 114 3.81 -14.78 1.22
CA ASP A 114 4.68 -14.75 2.42
C ASP A 114 3.91 -15.04 3.72
N GLY A 115 2.70 -15.58 3.61
CA GLY A 115 1.86 -16.01 4.72
C GLY A 115 0.84 -14.97 5.19
N VAL A 116 1.02 -13.68 4.88
CA VAL A 116 0.05 -12.62 5.23
C VAL A 116 -0.11 -11.65 4.07
N LEU A 117 -1.34 -11.48 3.59
CA LEU A 117 -1.63 -10.53 2.51
C LEU A 117 -1.48 -9.10 3.01
N HIS A 118 -0.64 -8.34 2.30
CA HIS A 118 -0.45 -6.94 2.61
C HIS A 118 0.13 -6.17 1.42
N THR A 119 -0.04 -4.85 1.46
CA THR A 119 0.56 -3.93 0.50
C THR A 119 1.47 -2.94 1.22
N HIS A 120 2.51 -2.47 0.54
CA HIS A 120 3.29 -1.32 0.97
C HIS A 120 3.82 -0.52 -0.21
N ALA A 121 4.34 0.66 0.08
CA ALA A 121 4.87 1.58 -0.92
C ALA A 121 6.39 1.77 -0.77
N GLY A 122 7.05 1.98 -1.90
CA GLY A 122 8.49 2.16 -1.99
C GLY A 122 8.90 3.39 -2.79
N ILE A 123 10.06 3.93 -2.41
CA ILE A 123 10.78 5.02 -3.10
C ILE A 123 12.19 4.56 -3.47
N PRO A 124 12.83 5.21 -4.46
CA PRO A 124 14.25 5.00 -4.72
C PRO A 124 15.07 5.20 -3.44
N LYS A 125 16.15 4.43 -3.29
CA LYS A 125 17.04 4.55 -2.13
C LYS A 125 17.66 5.94 -2.07
N ASP A 126 18.07 6.34 -0.86
CA ASP A 126 18.80 7.59 -0.68
C ASP A 126 20.07 7.62 -1.55
N GLY A 127 20.32 8.75 -2.18
CA GLY A 127 21.38 8.94 -3.17
C GLY A 127 21.09 8.40 -4.59
N ALA A 128 20.00 7.66 -4.82
CA ALA A 128 19.59 7.29 -6.18
C ALA A 128 18.89 8.44 -6.91
N ASN A 129 18.97 8.49 -8.24
CA ASN A 129 18.19 9.45 -9.02
C ASN A 129 16.72 9.02 -9.02
N PRO A 130 15.81 9.81 -8.44
CA PRO A 130 14.45 9.38 -8.22
C PRO A 130 13.66 9.19 -9.53
N TYR A 131 14.11 9.74 -10.66
CA TYR A 131 13.40 9.66 -11.93
C TYR A 131 13.88 8.52 -12.84
N THR A 132 15.03 7.92 -12.55
CA THR A 132 15.66 6.93 -13.45
C THR A 132 15.92 5.56 -12.81
N SER A 133 15.65 5.39 -11.51
CA SER A 133 15.78 4.09 -10.84
C SER A 133 14.95 2.98 -11.52
N ASP A 134 15.51 1.78 -11.57
CA ASP A 134 14.82 0.57 -12.06
C ASP A 134 14.51 -0.35 -10.88
N PHE A 135 13.29 -0.29 -10.35
CA PHE A 135 12.87 -1.09 -9.19
C PHE A 135 12.88 -2.61 -9.42
N LYS A 136 12.99 -3.07 -10.68
CA LYS A 136 13.17 -4.50 -10.96
C LYS A 136 14.60 -4.96 -10.70
N LYS A 137 15.57 -4.04 -10.76
CA LYS A 137 17.02 -4.34 -10.58
C LYS A 137 17.57 -3.77 -9.26
N GLU A 138 17.02 -2.66 -8.80
CA GLU A 138 17.48 -1.91 -7.65
C GLU A 138 16.54 -2.09 -6.47
N ARG A 139 17.11 -2.16 -5.25
CA ARG A 139 16.31 -2.15 -4.02
C ARG A 139 15.76 -0.74 -3.79
N TYR A 140 14.50 -0.66 -3.37
CA TYR A 140 13.86 0.56 -2.88
C TYR A 140 13.90 0.66 -1.35
N SER A 141 13.59 1.84 -0.84
CA SER A 141 13.29 2.10 0.58
C SER A 141 11.78 2.15 0.78
N ASN A 142 11.30 1.69 1.94
CA ASN A 142 9.87 1.74 2.26
C ASN A 142 9.43 3.16 2.58
N ILE A 143 8.18 3.48 2.22
CA ILE A 143 7.51 4.71 2.64
C ILE A 143 6.71 4.39 3.90
N TYR A 144 7.05 5.05 5.01
CA TYR A 144 6.40 4.84 6.30
C TYR A 144 5.24 5.82 6.47
N GLY A 145 4.12 5.33 7.00
CA GLY A 145 3.03 6.15 7.51
C GLY A 145 3.39 6.82 8.84
N PHE A 146 2.49 7.68 9.32
CA PHE A 146 2.68 8.45 10.57
C PHE A 146 2.91 7.58 11.81
N ASN A 147 2.43 6.33 11.81
CA ASN A 147 2.61 5.36 12.89
C ASN A 147 3.92 4.54 12.77
N ASN A 148 4.84 4.91 11.87
CA ASN A 148 6.06 4.15 11.56
C ASN A 148 5.78 2.73 11.04
N ASP A 149 4.58 2.48 10.51
CA ASP A 149 4.22 1.27 9.77
C ASP A 149 4.12 1.59 8.29
N HIS A 150 4.53 0.65 7.44
CA HIS A 150 4.43 0.75 5.99
C HIS A 150 3.55 -0.35 5.40
N HIS A 151 3.19 -1.36 6.20
CA HIS A 151 2.31 -2.42 5.77
C HIS A 151 0.85 -1.97 5.88
N THR A 152 0.03 -2.40 4.93
CA THR A 152 -1.42 -2.41 5.10
C THR A 152 -1.91 -3.82 4.81
N TYR A 153 -2.28 -4.52 5.88
CA TYR A 153 -2.77 -5.89 5.84
C TYR A 153 -4.23 -5.95 5.36
N TYR A 154 -4.61 -7.04 4.72
CA TYR A 154 -6.00 -7.26 4.31
C TYR A 154 -6.33 -8.76 4.27
N ASN A 155 -7.63 -9.08 4.25
CA ASN A 155 -8.11 -10.46 4.15
C ASN A 155 -8.66 -10.76 2.74
N LYS A 156 -8.70 -12.05 2.36
CA LYS A 156 -9.40 -12.51 1.16
C LYS A 156 -10.91 -12.57 1.37
#